data_AF-A8S459-F1
#
_entry.id   AF-A8S459-F1
#
_cell.length_a   1.000
_cell.length_b   1.000
_cell.length_c   1.000
_cell.angle_alpha   90.00
_cell.angle_beta   90.00
_cell.angle_gamma   90.00
#
_symmetry.space_group_name_H-M   'P 1'
#
loop_
_entity.id
_entity.type
_entity.pdbx_description
1 polymer ?
#
loop_
_entity_poly.entity_id
_entity_poly.type
_entity_poly.pdbx_seq_one_letter_code
_entity_poly.pdbx_strand_id
1 'polypeptide(L)' 'MKKAVQTSISVPTKDGLQKLAVSDIYYIESQGHDTCYRTARGEFLSRITLKELEDSMGGYGIFVVEKEI' A
#
# COMPACT_ATOMS: atom_id res chain seq x y z
N MET A 1 11.14 -25.61 -11.65
CA MET A 1 11.29 -24.27 -11.03
C MET A 1 9.89 -23.80 -10.64
N LYS A 2 9.58 -23.62 -9.35
CA LYS A 2 8.25 -23.14 -8.94
C LYS A 2 8.15 -21.64 -9.29
N LYS A 3 7.17 -21.23 -10.10
CA LYS A 3 6.90 -19.81 -10.33
C LYS A 3 6.56 -19.19 -8.98
N ALA A 4 7.33 -18.20 -8.52
CA ALA A 4 6.97 -17.44 -7.33
C ALA A 4 5.60 -16.79 -7.60
N VAL A 5 4.62 -17.07 -6.74
CA VAL A 5 3.32 -16.40 -6.80
C VAL A 5 3.57 -14.95 -6.41
N GLN A 6 3.43 -14.04 -7.37
CA GLN A 6 3.52 -12.61 -7.12
C GLN A 6 2.22 -12.14 -6.48
N THR A 7 2.27 -11.79 -5.21
CA THR A 7 1.14 -11.19 -4.51
C THR A 7 0.96 -9.74 -4.94
N SER A 8 -0.26 -9.36 -5.25
CA SER A 8 -0.62 -8.01 -5.68
C SER A 8 -1.87 -7.53 -4.96
N ILE A 9 -1.92 -6.22 -4.67
CA ILE A 9 -3.07 -5.53 -4.08
C ILE A 9 -3.65 -4.52 -5.05
N SER A 10 -4.94 -4.22 -4.88
CA SER A 10 -5.63 -3.18 -5.65
C SER A 10 -5.79 -1.95 -4.77
N VAL A 11 -5.21 -0.83 -5.20
CA VAL A 11 -5.21 0.44 -4.48
C VAL A 11 -6.10 1.44 -5.23
N PRO A 12 -7.19 1.93 -4.63
CA PRO A 12 -7.99 2.98 -5.23
C PRO A 12 -7.24 4.31 -5.14
N THR A 13 -6.91 4.88 -6.29
CA THR A 13 -6.23 6.18 -6.41
C THR A 13 -7.13 7.19 -7.10
N LYS A 14 -6.73 8.47 -7.13
CA LYS A 14 -7.45 9.51 -7.89
C LYS A 14 -7.55 9.19 -9.38
N ASP A 15 -6.56 8.50 -9.93
CA ASP A 15 -6.51 8.04 -11.33
C ASP A 15 -7.21 6.69 -11.55
N GLY A 16 -7.95 6.20 -10.57
CA GLY A 16 -8.67 4.93 -10.62
C GLY A 16 -7.97 3.80 -9.85
N LEU A 17 -8.34 2.56 -10.16
CA LEU A 17 -7.84 1.38 -9.44
C LEU A 17 -6.46 0.96 -9.96
N GLN A 18 -5.43 1.08 -9.12
CA GLN A 18 -4.06 0.70 -9.46
C GLN A 18 -3.72 -0.67 -8.85
N LYS A 19 -3.11 -1.54 -9.64
CA LYS A 19 -2.64 -2.85 -9.17
C LYS A 19 -1.15 -2.78 -8.83
N LEU A 20 -0.80 -3.00 -7.57
CA LEU A 20 0.57 -2.94 -7.06
C LEU A 20 1.03 -4.33 -6.63
N ALA A 21 2.26 -4.71 -7.00
CA ALA A 21 2.89 -5.89 -6.43
C ALA A 21 3.34 -5.57 -5.00
N VAL A 22 3.05 -6.45 -4.05
CA VAL A 22 3.44 -6.25 -2.64
C VAL A 22 4.96 -6.10 -2.51
N SER A 23 5.71 -6.83 -3.34
CA SER A 23 7.19 -6.76 -3.37
C SER A 23 7.74 -5.42 -3.88
N ASP A 24 6.93 -4.58 -4.52
CA ASP A 24 7.34 -3.25 -4.97
C ASP A 24 7.11 -2.18 -3.88
N ILE A 25 6.36 -2.50 -2.82
CA ILE A 25 6.01 -1.58 -1.74
C ILE A 25 7.10 -1.64 -0.67
N TYR A 26 7.70 -0.49 -0.37
CA TYR A 26 8.73 -0.39 0.66
C TYR A 26 8.12 -0.20 2.04
N TYR A 27 7.18 0.73 2.14
CA TYR A 27 6.41 1.01 3.34
C TYR A 27 5.17 1.80 2.94
N ILE A 28 4.23 1.91 3.88
CA ILE A 28 3.02 2.72 3.72
C ILE A 28 3.02 3.75 4.85
N GLU A 29 2.65 4.99 4.55
CA GLU A 29 2.57 6.05 5.56
C GLU A 29 1.26 6.82 5.47
N SER A 30 0.79 7.34 6.60
CA SER A 30 -0.27 8.35 6.58
C SER A 30 0.29 9.68 6.11
N GLN A 31 -0.45 10.35 5.21
CA GLN A 31 -0.12 11.68 4.70
C GLN A 31 -1.38 12.55 4.78
N GLY A 32 -1.55 13.25 5.91
CA GLY A 32 -2.75 14.01 6.18
C GLY A 32 -3.98 13.10 6.28
N HIS A 33 -4.91 13.25 5.34
CA HIS A 33 -6.14 12.44 5.28
C HIS A 33 -6.02 11.26 4.30
N ASP A 34 -4.91 11.17 3.57
CA ASP A 34 -4.64 10.12 2.59
C ASP A 34 -3.60 9.13 3.14
N THR A 35 -3.60 7.93 2.57
CA THR A 35 -2.60 6.89 2.77
C THR A 35 -1.66 6.88 1.56
N CYS A 36 -0.36 6.97 1.79
CA CYS A 36 0.67 6.99 0.76
C CYS A 36 1.43 5.65 0.69
N TYR A 37 1.42 5.01 -0.47
CA TYR A 37 2.20 3.82 -0.75
C TYR A 37 3.52 4.22 -1.42
N ARG A 38 4.63 4.01 -0.71
CA ARG A 38 5.97 4.27 -1.27
C ARG A 38 6.45 3.02 -1.99
N THR A 39 6.63 3.13 -3.31
CA THR A 39 7.00 1.98 -4.15
C THR A 39 8.20 2.28 -5.03
N ALA A 40 8.79 1.23 -5.61
CA ALA A 40 9.82 1.33 -6.65
C ALA A 40 9.39 2.14 -7.88
N ARG A 41 8.08 2.25 -8.12
CA ARG A 41 7.48 2.95 -9.28
C ARG A 41 7.06 4.38 -8.96
N GLY A 42 7.22 4.82 -7.71
CA GLY A 42 6.75 6.12 -7.23
C GLY A 42 5.73 6.01 -6.11
N GLU A 43 4.98 7.10 -5.91
CA GLU A 43 3.97 7.22 -4.85
C GLU A 43 2.56 7.00 -5.40
N PHE A 44 1.75 6.27 -4.63
CA PHE A 44 0.32 6.14 -4.87
C PHE A 44 -0.46 6.62 -3.66
N LEU A 45 -1.35 7.58 -3.87
CA LEU A 45 -2.21 8.13 -2.82
C LEU A 45 -3.59 7.50 -2.88
N SER A 46 -4.08 7.04 -1.73
CA SER A 46 -5.38 6.41 -1.55
C SER A 46 -6.12 7.02 -0.37
N ARG A 47 -7.45 7.08 -0.46
CA ARG A 47 -8.34 7.57 0.62
C ARG A 47 -8.88 6.44 1.49
N ILE A 48 -8.03 5.50 1.86
CA ILE A 48 -8.38 4.45 2.82
C ILE A 48 -7.85 4.85 4.19
N THR A 49 -8.56 4.42 5.24
CA THR A 49 -8.06 4.57 6.61
C THR A 49 -6.93 3.59 6.89
N LEU A 50 -6.05 3.94 7.84
CA LEU A 50 -5.00 3.01 8.30
C LEU A 50 -5.60 1.70 8.82
N LYS A 51 -6.75 1.76 9.49
CA LYS A 51 -7.45 0.57 9.99
C LYS A 51 -7.90 -0.36 8.85
N GLU A 52 -8.52 0.18 7.80
CA GLU A 52 -8.88 -0.62 6.62
C GLU A 52 -7.66 -1.22 5.93
N LEU A 53 -6.54 -0.49 5.94
CA LEU A 53 -5.28 -0.98 5.41
C LEU A 53 -4.72 -2.12 6.26
N GLU A 54 -4.71 -2.00 7.59
CA GLU A 54 -4.26 -3.06 8.51
C GLU A 54 -5.09 -4.33 8.33
N ASP A 55 -6.42 -4.22 8.22
CA ASP A 55 -7.30 -5.37 7.95
C ASP A 55 -6.98 -6.03 6.60
N SER A 56 -6.64 -5.24 5.57
CA SER A 56 -6.31 -5.74 4.24
C SER A 56 -4.88 -6.31 4.14
N MET A 57 -3.95 -5.80 4.98
CA MET A 57 -2.51 -6.04 4.85
C MET A 57 -1.88 -6.86 5.98
N GLY A 58 -2.62 -7.19 7.05
CA GLY A 58 -2.12 -7.85 8.25
C GLY A 58 -1.44 -9.21 8.02
N GLY A 59 -1.60 -9.82 6.83
CA GLY A 59 -0.91 -11.06 6.44
C GLY A 59 0.42 -10.88 5.69
N TYR A 60 0.79 -9.66 5.29
CA TYR A 60 1.94 -9.42 4.41
C TYR A 60 3.18 -8.89 5.11
N GLY A 61 3.13 -8.68 6.43
CA GLY A 61 4.25 -8.11 7.20
C GLY A 61 4.60 -6.67 6.78
N ILE A 62 3.63 -5.94 6.24
CA ILE A 62 3.80 -4.52 5.89
C ILE A 62 3.57 -3.68 7.15
N PHE A 63 4.47 -2.72 7.37
CA PHE A 63 4.39 -1.76 8.46
C PHE A 63 3.83 -0.45 7.92
N VAL A 64 2.85 0.10 8.65
CA VAL A 64 2.34 1.43 8.41
C VAL A 64 3.00 2.40 9.38
N VAL A 65 3.54 3.50 8.85
CA VAL A 65 4.16 4.55 9.65
C VAL A 65 3.17 5.71 9.78
N GLU A 66 2.78 6.02 11.01
CA GLU A 66 1.99 7.21 11.30
C GLU A 66 2.93 8.41 11.48
N LYS A 67 2.78 9.42 10.62
CA LYS A 67 3.46 10.70 10.77
C LYS A 67 2.61 11.60 11.66
N GLU A 68 2.98 11.70 12.93
CA GLU A 68 2.46 12.76 13.81
C GLU A 68 2.95 14.11 13.27
N ILE A 69 2.02 15.04 12.98
CA ILE A 69 2.29 16.40 12.47
C ILE A 69 2.33 17.35 13.66
#